data_AF-A0A8J8BJZ6-F1
#
_entry.id   AF-A0A8J8BJZ6-F1
#
_cell.length_a   1.000
_cell.length_b   1.000
_cell.length_c   1.000
_cell.angle_alpha   90.00
_cell.angle_beta   90.00
_cell.angle_gamma   90.00
#
_symmetry.space_group_name_H-M   'P 1'
#
loop_
_entity.id
_entity.type
_entity.pdbx_description
1 polymer ?
#
loop_
_entity_poly.entity_id
_entity_poly.type
_entity_poly.pdbx_seq_one_letter_code
_entity_poly.pdbx_strand_id
1 'polypeptide(L)' 'FIPPIMGSEDFAFYSQKCPSTIVRLGCSNHEAGITYPLHSGYFDIDERVLGIGMELFSQAAIRFLTTGSL' A
#
# COMPACT_ATOMS: atom_id res chain seq x y z
N PHE A 1 13.26 3.71 8.28
CA PHE A 1 12.51 2.48 8.66
C PHE A 1 11.15 2.92 9.16
N ILE A 2 10.05 2.34 8.66
CA ILE A 2 8.69 2.67 9.13
C ILE A 2 8.38 1.73 10.30
N PRO A 3 8.06 2.24 11.51
CA PRO A 3 7.75 1.39 12.64
C PRO A 3 6.48 0.56 12.37
N PRO A 4 6.38 -0.66 12.91
CA PRO A 4 5.14 -1.42 12.92
C PRO A 4 4.02 -0.61 13.58
N ILE A 5 2.80 -0.81 13.10
CA ILE A 5 1.59 -0.20 13.68
C ILE A 5 0.73 -1.28 14.32
N MET A 6 0.01 -0.92 15.38
CA MET A 6 -0.95 -1.79 16.06
C MET A 6 -2.35 -1.69 15.43
N GLY A 7 -2.41 -1.54 14.10
CA GLY A 7 -3.68 -1.49 13.35
C GLY A 7 -4.29 -2.88 13.19
N SER A 8 -5.61 -2.95 13.09
CA SER A 8 -6.32 -4.18 12.68
C SER A 8 -6.51 -4.18 11.17
N GLU A 9 -6.01 -5.20 10.49
CA GLU A 9 -6.08 -5.37 9.04
C GLU A 9 -6.44 -6.83 8.74
N ASP A 10 -7.53 -7.05 8.00
CA ASP A 10 -8.03 -8.41 7.74
C ASP A 10 -7.16 -9.15 6.71
N PHE A 11 -6.29 -8.43 5.98
CA PHE A 11 -5.27 -9.03 5.12
C PHE A 11 -4.40 -10.07 5.85
N ALA A 12 -4.26 -9.93 7.17
CA ALA A 12 -3.56 -10.88 8.03
C ALA A 12 -4.08 -12.32 7.85
N PHE A 13 -5.36 -12.53 7.56
CA PHE A 13 -5.91 -13.87 7.33
C PHE A 13 -5.37 -14.54 6.06
N TYR A 14 -5.08 -13.79 4.99
CA TYR A 14 -4.43 -14.33 3.79
C TYR A 14 -2.99 -14.76 4.10
N SER A 15 -2.27 -13.95 4.88
CA SER A 15 -0.87 -14.23 5.26
C SER A 15 -0.69 -15.51 6.08
N GLN A 16 -1.76 -16.00 6.71
CA GLN A 16 -1.77 -17.28 7.44
C GLN A 16 -1.91 -18.50 6.50
N LYS A 17 -2.27 -18.29 5.23
CA LYS A 17 -2.59 -19.36 4.27
C LYS A 17 -1.58 -19.50 3.14
N CYS A 18 -0.92 -18.41 2.74
CA CYS A 18 0.08 -18.42 1.67
C CYS A 18 1.13 -17.31 1.87
N PRO A 19 2.32 -17.44 1.23
CA PRO A 19 3.28 -16.34 1.19
C PRO A 19 2.61 -15.06 0.73
N SER A 20 2.63 -14.05 1.58
CA SER A 20 1.88 -12.81 1.39
C SER A 20 2.76 -11.60 1.68
N THR A 21 2.43 -10.48 1.08
CA THR A 21 3.10 -9.20 1.31
C THR A 21 2.07 -8.09 1.27
N ILE A 22 2.11 -7.21 2.28
CA ILE A 22 1.34 -5.97 2.33
C ILE A 22 2.32 -4.80 2.38
N VAL A 23 1.98 -3.71 1.70
CA VAL A 23 2.83 -2.52 1.57
C VAL A 23 2.05 -1.28 1.94
N ARG A 24 2.75 -0.30 2.54
CA ARG A 24 2.20 1.04 2.77
C ARG A 24 2.70 1.96 1.66
N LEU A 25 1.78 2.47 0.86
CA LEU A 25 2.06 3.46 -0.17
C LEU A 25 1.69 4.85 0.36
N GLY A 26 2.66 5.77 0.40
CA GLY A 26 2.44 7.12 0.90
C GLY A 26 1.56 7.94 -0.05
N CYS A 27 0.50 8.56 0.48
CA CYS A 27 -0.45 9.38 -0.28
C CYS A 27 -0.59 10.81 0.26
N SER A 28 0.19 11.21 1.27
CA SER A 28 0.16 12.56 1.81
C SER A 28 0.92 13.56 0.92
N ASN A 29 0.46 14.80 0.93
CA ASN A 29 1.08 15.91 0.23
C ASN A 29 1.00 17.19 1.09
N HIS A 30 2.12 17.58 1.68
CA HIS A 30 2.19 18.73 2.56
C HIS A 30 2.02 20.06 1.82
N GLU A 31 2.45 20.14 0.55
CA GLU A 31 2.30 21.36 -0.27
C GLU A 31 0.82 21.61 -0.62
N ALA A 32 0.05 20.54 -0.79
CA ALA A 32 -1.39 20.59 -1.06
C ALA A 32 -2.27 20.54 0.21
N GLY A 33 -1.67 20.49 1.42
CA GLY A 33 -2.42 20.39 2.68
C GLY A 33 -3.04 19.01 2.97
N ILE A 34 -2.70 17.99 2.19
CA ILE A 34 -3.20 16.62 2.33
C ILE A 34 -2.35 15.88 3.39
N THR A 35 -2.67 16.13 4.66
CA THR A 35 -1.86 15.65 5.80
C THR A 35 -2.65 14.91 6.88
N TYR A 36 -3.98 14.86 6.76
CA TYR A 36 -4.83 14.23 7.77
C TYR A 36 -4.71 12.70 7.73
N PRO A 37 -4.76 12.02 8.88
CA PRO A 37 -4.61 10.57 8.95
C PRO A 37 -5.88 9.84 8.46
N LEU A 38 -5.72 8.56 8.14
CA LEU A 38 -6.83 7.64 7.91
C LEU A 38 -7.80 7.68 9.12
N HIS A 39 -9.11 7.64 8.84
CA HIS A 39 -10.23 7.82 9.78
C HIS A 39 -10.54 9.25 10.24
N SER A 40 -9.79 10.27 9.81
CA SER A 40 -10.20 11.67 9.98
C SER A 40 -11.33 12.05 9.01
N GLY A 41 -12.27 12.91 9.43
CA GLY A 41 -13.29 13.48 8.53
C GLY A 41 -12.73 14.46 7.48
N TYR A 42 -11.46 14.84 7.62
CA TYR A 42 -10.71 15.67 6.66
C TYR A 42 -9.68 14.84 5.87
N PHE A 43 -9.76 13.51 5.94
CA PHE A 43 -8.86 12.65 5.17
C PHE A 43 -9.05 12.89 3.68
N ASP A 44 -7.93 13.00 2.98
CA ASP A 44 -7.86 13.10 1.53
C ASP A 44 -6.54 12.46 1.05
N ILE A 45 -6.37 12.28 -0.26
CA ILE A 45 -5.18 11.68 -0.87
C ILE A 45 -4.65 12.48 -2.04
N ASP A 46 -3.34 12.42 -2.25
CA ASP A 46 -2.74 12.85 -3.50
C ASP A 46 -2.96 11.79 -4.60
N GLU A 47 -3.88 12.06 -5.53
CA GLU A 47 -4.28 11.10 -6.57
C GLU A 47 -3.15 10.65 -7.51
N ARG A 48 -2.00 11.35 -7.53
CA ARG A 48 -0.80 10.88 -8.26
C ARG A 48 -0.35 9.50 -7.77
N VAL A 49 -0.65 9.17 -6.51
CA VAL A 49 -0.37 7.86 -5.90
C VAL A 49 -1.09 6.71 -6.60
N LEU A 50 -2.23 6.95 -7.25
CA LEU A 50 -3.01 5.91 -7.92
C LEU A 50 -2.21 5.30 -9.08
N GLY A 51 -1.54 6.12 -9.88
CA GLY A 51 -0.66 5.65 -10.96
C GLY A 51 0.53 4.84 -10.41
N ILE A 52 1.13 5.30 -9.32
CA ILE A 52 2.24 4.61 -8.66
C ILE A 52 1.80 3.24 -8.11
N GLY A 53 0.62 3.18 -7.47
CA GLY A 53 0.05 1.93 -6.98
C GLY A 53 -0.24 0.95 -8.11
N MET A 54 -0.82 1.41 -9.21
CA MET A 54 -1.06 0.59 -10.40
C MET A 54 0.22 0.02 -10.97
N GLU A 55 1.27 0.83 -11.12
CA GLU A 55 2.57 0.38 -11.59
C GLU A 55 3.18 -0.66 -10.63
N LEU A 56 3.16 -0.39 -9.32
CA LEU A 56 3.69 -1.28 -8.29
C LEU A 56 3.06 -2.69 -8.38
N PHE A 57 1.72 -2.77 -8.39
CA PHE A 57 1.03 -4.06 -8.45
C PHE A 57 1.20 -4.76 -9.80
N SER A 58 1.15 -4.00 -10.91
CA SER A 58 1.33 -4.57 -12.26
C SER A 58 2.73 -5.14 -12.44
N GLN A 59 3.76 -4.41 -12.03
CA GLN A 59 5.15 -4.86 -12.08
C GLN A 59 5.39 -6.04 -11.14
N ALA A 60 4.78 -6.06 -9.94
CA ALA A 60 4.87 -7.20 -9.04
C ALA A 60 4.27 -8.47 -9.67
N ALA A 61 3.08 -8.36 -10.27
CA ALA A 61 2.42 -9.48 -10.95
C ALA A 61 3.23 -9.96 -12.17
N ILE A 62 3.68 -9.04 -13.03
CA ILE A 62 4.52 -9.37 -14.20
C ILE A 62 5.78 -10.09 -13.72
N ARG A 63 6.53 -9.50 -12.78
CA ARG A 63 7.77 -10.11 -12.26
C ARG A 63 7.53 -11.49 -11.67
N PHE A 64 6.47 -11.66 -10.89
CA PHE A 64 6.11 -12.96 -10.32
C PHE A 64 5.87 -14.02 -11.41
N LEU A 65 5.16 -13.66 -12.48
CA LEU A 65 4.80 -14.57 -13.57
C LEU A 65 5.94 -14.81 -14.57
N THR A 66 6.79 -13.81 -14.84
CA THR A 66 7.81 -13.88 -15.90
C THR A 66 9.18 -14.29 -15.40
N THR A 67 9.53 -13.93 -14.16
CA THR A 67 10.87 -14.20 -13.62
C THR A 67 10.95 -15.61 -13.04
N GLY A 68 9.81 -16.31 -12.92
CA GLY A 68 9.71 -17.58 -12.23
C GLY A 68 10.01 -17.42 -10.75
N SER A 69 9.02 -17.56 -9.88
CA SER A 69 9.27 -17.78 -8.46
C SER A 69 8.10 -18.63 -7.93
N LEU A 70 8.28 -19.88 -7.52
CA LEU A 70 9.44 -20.60 -6.97
C LEU A 70 9.92 -21.77 -7.85
#